data_AF-A0A966PX24-F1
#
_entry.id   AF-A0A966PX24-F1
#
_cell.length_a   1.000
_cell.length_b   1.000
_cell.length_c   1.000
_cell.angle_alpha   90.00
_cell.angle_beta   90.00
_cell.angle_gamma   90.00
#
_symmetry.space_group_name_H-M   'P 1'
#
loop_
_entity.id
_entity.type
_entity.pdbx_description
1 polymer ?
#
loop_
_entity_poly.entity_id
_entity_poly.type
_entity_poly.pdbx_seq_one_letter_code
_entity_poly.pdbx_strand_id
1 'polypeptide(L)'
;MSISTFTLGGSSPILSAGKARWKPQKGKYRISFVALPGIENGTPDFNASAPLFKGGRRLYNKDVGYFLDNGPEFQKFATEPSKVAIATVVVLWPVDMTTGKVDPTRLARGEYEVKTWTLSLDKYKQLDTTNSEFPLTKHDVLADVTDPTFHKMSFSPARENLLLSVKEKTPQIYNDLISVAKDLFNRLQDDIAQDLTVDQIREKLSGKNGGSPVAGMQNTASSFNADDVLNDVLGDI
;
A
#
# COMPACT_ATOMS: atom_id res chain seq x y z
N MET A 1 -14.47 20.26 9.80
CA MET A 1 -13.16 20.59 10.42
C MET A 1 -13.05 19.82 11.72
N SER A 2 -12.08 18.91 11.82
CA SER A 2 -11.83 18.10 13.02
C SER A 2 -10.37 18.28 13.38
N ILE A 3 -10.10 19.08 14.43
CA ILE A 3 -8.76 19.26 14.99
C ILE A 3 -8.51 18.09 15.95
N SER A 4 -7.51 17.28 15.64
CA SER A 4 -7.00 16.26 16.57
C SER A 4 -5.95 16.89 17.49
N THR A 5 -6.08 16.65 18.78
CA THR A 5 -5.12 17.09 19.82
C THR A 5 -4.01 16.05 19.97
N PHE A 6 -2.76 16.49 20.13
CA PHE A 6 -1.60 15.60 20.30
C PHE A 6 -1.01 15.75 21.70
N THR A 7 -0.61 14.64 22.31
CA THR A 7 0.18 14.60 23.56
C THR A 7 1.52 13.92 23.30
N LEU A 8 2.61 14.53 23.76
CA LEU A 8 3.97 13.98 23.69
C LEU A 8 4.09 12.72 24.56
N GLY A 9 4.57 11.62 23.96
CA GLY A 9 4.86 10.35 24.66
C GLY A 9 3.98 9.16 24.30
N GLY A 10 2.92 9.34 23.50
CA GLY A 10 2.14 8.25 22.92
C GLY A 10 2.52 8.00 21.45
N SER A 11 2.69 6.73 21.07
CA SER A 11 2.88 6.34 19.66
C SER A 11 1.69 6.81 18.82
N SER A 12 1.84 7.93 18.12
CA SER A 12 0.84 8.50 17.22
C SER A 12 0.83 7.72 15.89
N PRO A 13 -0.24 6.98 15.52
CA PRO A 13 -0.24 6.18 14.30
C PRO A 13 -0.49 6.97 13.01
N ILE A 14 -0.77 8.28 13.08
CA ILE A 14 -1.39 9.03 11.97
C ILE A 14 -0.40 9.83 11.11
N LEU A 15 0.91 9.81 11.41
CA LEU A 15 1.91 10.56 10.63
C LEU A 15 2.95 9.67 9.94
N SER A 16 2.50 8.85 9.00
CA SER A 16 3.39 8.39 7.94
C SER A 16 2.63 7.93 6.70
N ALA A 17 2.38 8.86 5.77
CA ALA A 17 2.02 8.50 4.39
C ALA A 17 3.07 7.55 3.74
N GLY A 18 4.31 7.52 4.26
CA GLY A 18 5.36 6.60 3.81
C GLY A 18 5.28 5.14 4.33
N LYS A 19 4.50 4.83 5.38
CA LYS A 19 4.43 3.45 5.95
C LYS A 19 3.14 2.69 5.63
N ALA A 20 2.20 3.29 4.90
CA ALA A 20 0.93 2.67 4.57
C ALA A 20 1.07 1.58 3.49
N ARG A 21 1.98 1.78 2.53
CA ARG A 21 2.19 0.86 1.40
C ARG A 21 3.21 -0.23 1.72
N TRP A 22 2.84 -1.47 1.45
CA TRP A 22 3.71 -2.62 1.57
C TRP A 22 4.65 -2.72 0.36
N LYS A 23 5.95 -2.73 0.65
CA LYS A 23 7.02 -3.05 -0.30
C LYS A 23 7.69 -4.36 0.16
N PRO A 24 7.35 -5.50 -0.45
CA PRO A 24 7.81 -6.80 0.02
C PRO A 24 9.34 -6.92 -0.05
N GLN A 25 9.96 -7.27 1.08
CA GLN A 25 11.36 -7.68 1.15
C GLN A 25 11.48 -9.19 1.00
N LYS A 26 12.69 -9.70 0.78
CA LYS A 26 12.94 -11.14 0.70
C LYS A 26 12.45 -11.86 1.96
N GLY A 27 11.75 -12.97 1.79
CA GLY A 27 11.25 -13.80 2.89
C GLY A 27 9.80 -14.26 2.70
N LYS A 28 9.32 -15.02 3.68
CA LYS A 28 7.97 -15.58 3.71
C LYS A 28 7.05 -14.71 4.56
N TYR A 29 5.85 -14.45 4.04
CA TYR A 29 4.80 -13.66 4.68
C TYR A 29 3.52 -14.48 4.78
N ARG A 30 2.69 -14.13 5.77
CA ARG A 30 1.30 -14.57 5.85
C ARG A 30 0.39 -13.36 5.82
N ILE A 31 -0.62 -13.41 4.96
CA ILE A 31 -1.42 -12.26 4.56
C ILE A 31 -2.91 -12.61 4.64
N SER A 32 -3.71 -11.77 5.29
CA SER A 32 -5.17 -11.81 5.14
C SER A 32 -5.63 -10.64 4.27
N PHE A 33 -6.58 -10.89 3.37
CA PHE A 33 -7.30 -9.80 2.70
C PHE A 33 -8.34 -9.21 3.65
N VAL A 34 -8.33 -7.88 3.79
CA VAL A 34 -9.26 -7.15 4.67
C VAL A 34 -10.15 -6.17 3.91
N ALA A 35 -9.74 -5.76 2.71
CA ALA A 35 -10.61 -5.07 1.77
C ALA A 35 -11.65 -6.04 1.21
N LEU A 36 -12.73 -6.28 1.94
CA LEU A 36 -13.87 -7.12 1.52
C LEU A 36 -15.12 -6.24 1.28
N PRO A 37 -16.14 -6.72 0.57
CA PRO A 37 -17.43 -6.03 0.51
C PRO A 37 -17.92 -5.60 1.90
N GLY A 38 -18.37 -4.35 2.02
CA GLY A 38 -18.77 -3.77 3.32
C GLY A 38 -17.64 -3.12 4.13
N ILE A 39 -16.37 -3.18 3.68
CA ILE A 39 -15.25 -2.52 4.37
C ILE A 39 -15.42 -0.99 4.51
N GLU A 40 -16.08 -0.35 3.54
CA GLU A 40 -16.38 1.10 3.58
C GLU A 40 -17.24 1.47 4.79
N ASN A 41 -18.09 0.54 5.24
CA ASN A 41 -18.93 0.69 6.43
C ASN A 41 -18.27 0.15 7.70
N GLY A 42 -17.04 -0.39 7.61
CA GLY A 42 -16.36 -1.05 8.73
C GLY A 42 -16.92 -2.45 9.05
N THR A 43 -17.63 -3.06 8.10
CA THR A 43 -18.28 -4.37 8.27
C THR A 43 -17.91 -5.29 7.11
N PRO A 44 -16.64 -5.73 7.00
CA PRO A 44 -16.21 -6.59 5.90
C PRO A 44 -16.93 -7.94 5.92
N ASP A 45 -17.45 -8.35 4.77
CA ASP A 45 -18.19 -9.59 4.57
C ASP A 45 -17.27 -10.74 4.14
N PHE A 46 -17.06 -11.69 5.04
CA PHE A 46 -16.26 -12.89 4.82
C PHE A 46 -17.00 -13.99 4.04
N ASN A 47 -18.30 -13.80 3.77
CA ASN A 47 -19.09 -14.69 2.91
C ASN A 47 -19.12 -14.22 1.45
N ALA A 48 -18.55 -13.04 1.16
CA ALA A 48 -18.35 -12.59 -0.20
C ALA A 48 -17.47 -13.58 -0.99
N SER A 49 -17.70 -13.60 -2.31
CA SER A 49 -16.99 -14.49 -3.24
C SER A 49 -15.52 -14.11 -3.43
N ALA A 50 -15.15 -12.84 -3.24
CA ALA A 50 -13.80 -12.35 -3.45
C ALA A 50 -13.51 -11.07 -2.64
N PRO A 51 -12.23 -10.80 -2.34
CA PRO A 51 -11.77 -9.49 -1.89
C PRO A 51 -11.97 -8.40 -2.95
N LEU A 52 -11.99 -7.16 -2.49
CA LEU A 52 -12.05 -5.95 -3.31
C LEU A 52 -10.64 -5.53 -3.74
N PHE A 53 -10.55 -5.10 -4.99
CA PHE A 53 -9.38 -4.50 -5.59
C PHE A 53 -9.78 -3.22 -6.31
N LYS A 54 -8.92 -2.20 -6.29
CA LYS A 54 -9.01 -1.02 -7.16
C LYS A 54 -7.91 -1.14 -8.20
N GLY A 55 -8.21 -0.88 -9.46
CA GLY A 55 -7.24 -1.04 -10.54
C GLY A 55 -7.37 0.06 -11.58
N GLY A 56 -6.26 0.36 -12.24
CA GLY A 56 -6.22 1.35 -13.31
C GLY A 56 -4.96 1.22 -14.14
N ARG A 57 -5.00 1.83 -15.32
CA ARG A 57 -3.79 2.07 -16.12
C ARG A 57 -3.12 3.33 -15.62
N ARG A 58 -1.80 3.26 -15.44
CA ARG A 58 -0.99 4.40 -15.01
C ARG A 58 0.22 4.58 -15.89
N LEU A 59 0.59 5.85 -16.03
CA LEU A 59 1.80 6.31 -16.68
C LEU A 59 2.81 6.74 -15.60
N TYR A 60 4.07 6.82 -16.00
CA TYR A 60 5.15 7.29 -15.14
C TYR A 60 5.95 8.35 -15.87
N ASN A 61 6.29 9.42 -15.15
CA ASN A 61 7.31 10.36 -15.52
C ASN A 61 8.14 10.68 -14.28
N LYS A 62 9.47 10.74 -14.39
CA LYS A 62 10.38 10.99 -13.27
C LYS A 62 10.08 12.29 -12.49
N ASP A 63 9.58 13.32 -13.16
CA ASP A 63 9.34 14.65 -12.59
C ASP A 63 7.90 14.81 -12.05
N VAL A 64 7.00 13.91 -12.44
CA VAL A 64 5.56 13.96 -12.07
C VAL A 64 5.18 12.85 -11.09
N GLY A 65 5.90 11.72 -11.15
CA GLY A 65 5.55 10.46 -10.50
C GLY A 65 4.57 9.62 -11.33
N TYR A 66 3.81 8.76 -10.65
CA TYR A 66 2.74 7.98 -11.28
C TYR A 66 1.45 8.80 -11.39
N PHE A 67 0.82 8.77 -12.57
CA PHE A 67 -0.47 9.42 -12.85
C PHE A 67 -1.36 8.53 -13.73
N LEU A 68 -2.68 8.71 -13.67
CA LEU A 68 -3.64 7.89 -14.40
C LEU A 68 -3.51 8.08 -15.93
N ASP A 69 -3.64 6.97 -16.66
CA ASP A 69 -3.68 6.97 -18.13
C ASP A 69 -5.11 7.24 -18.60
N ASN A 70 -5.48 8.54 -18.64
CA ASN A 70 -6.82 8.99 -19.02
C ASN A 70 -6.99 9.21 -20.53
N GLY A 71 -5.94 8.96 -21.35
CA GLY A 71 -6.03 9.11 -22.80
C GLY A 71 -4.68 9.36 -23.50
N PRO A 72 -4.66 9.37 -24.85
CA PRO A 72 -3.45 9.57 -25.64
C PRO A 72 -2.70 10.88 -25.33
N GLU A 73 -3.39 11.92 -24.89
CA GLU A 73 -2.81 13.20 -24.49
C GLU A 73 -1.93 13.10 -23.24
N PHE A 74 -2.25 12.20 -22.31
CA PHE A 74 -1.47 11.93 -21.10
C PHE A 74 -0.17 11.18 -21.42
N GLN A 75 -0.23 10.28 -22.40
CA GLN A 75 0.90 9.43 -22.81
C GLN A 75 2.08 10.23 -23.36
N LYS A 76 1.82 11.42 -23.92
CA LYS A 76 2.86 12.35 -24.42
C LYS A 76 3.83 12.80 -23.32
N PHE A 77 3.40 12.75 -22.07
CA PHE A 77 4.20 13.15 -20.92
C PHE A 77 4.91 11.97 -20.24
N ALA A 78 4.62 10.73 -20.63
CA ALA A 78 5.16 9.55 -19.98
C ALA A 78 6.57 9.21 -20.48
N THR A 79 7.43 8.74 -19.59
CA THR A 79 8.76 8.20 -19.93
C THR A 79 8.73 6.69 -20.15
N GLU A 80 7.66 6.03 -19.70
CA GLU A 80 7.45 4.60 -19.83
C GLU A 80 6.06 4.31 -20.41
N PRO A 81 5.88 3.14 -21.06
CA PRO A 81 4.57 2.67 -21.47
C PRO A 81 3.59 2.57 -20.29
N SER A 82 2.32 2.81 -20.58
CA SER A 82 1.21 2.60 -19.66
C SER A 82 1.19 1.18 -19.10
N LYS A 83 1.16 1.05 -17.77
CA LYS A 83 1.13 -0.23 -17.06
C LYS A 83 -0.14 -0.34 -16.23
N VAL A 84 -0.68 -1.56 -16.13
CA VAL A 84 -1.78 -1.87 -15.21
C VAL A 84 -1.23 -1.96 -13.79
N ALA A 85 -1.87 -1.26 -12.87
CA ALA A 85 -1.63 -1.35 -11.45
C ALA A 85 -2.93 -1.65 -10.73
N ILE A 86 -2.88 -2.64 -9.84
CA ILE A 86 -4.02 -3.11 -9.05
C ILE A 86 -3.61 -2.95 -7.59
N ALA A 87 -4.49 -2.45 -6.74
CA ALA A 87 -4.22 -2.26 -5.33
C ALA A 87 -5.35 -2.83 -4.47
N THR A 88 -5.00 -3.22 -3.26
CA THR A 88 -5.92 -3.70 -2.22
C THR A 88 -5.35 -3.39 -0.83
N VAL A 89 -6.09 -3.72 0.22
CA VAL A 89 -5.64 -3.59 1.62
C VAL A 89 -5.53 -4.98 2.23
N VAL A 90 -4.41 -5.23 2.87
CA VAL A 90 -4.07 -6.50 3.49
C VAL A 90 -3.60 -6.33 4.93
N VAL A 91 -3.77 -7.39 5.71
CA VAL A 91 -3.13 -7.55 7.03
C VAL A 91 -1.92 -8.44 6.87
N LEU A 92 -0.76 -7.95 7.29
CA LEU A 92 0.48 -8.70 7.40
C LEU A 92 0.61 -9.21 8.83
N TRP A 93 0.65 -10.53 8.97
CA TRP A 93 0.81 -11.15 10.28
C TRP A 93 2.28 -11.22 10.69
N PRO A 94 2.58 -11.10 11.99
CA PRO A 94 3.94 -11.27 12.47
C PRO A 94 4.34 -12.73 12.28
N VAL A 95 5.29 -12.97 11.38
CA VAL A 95 5.82 -14.29 11.08
C VAL A 95 7.33 -14.31 11.25
N ASP A 96 7.89 -15.50 11.42
CA ASP A 96 9.28 -15.77 11.11
C ASP A 96 9.45 -15.76 9.58
N MET A 97 10.23 -14.80 9.08
CA MET A 97 10.47 -14.57 7.66
C MET A 97 11.16 -15.74 6.94
N THR A 98 11.79 -16.66 7.69
CA THR A 98 12.46 -17.84 7.14
C THR A 98 11.49 -19.00 6.95
N THR A 99 10.60 -19.21 7.93
CA THR A 99 9.68 -20.36 7.96
C THR A 99 8.25 -20.02 7.50
N GLY A 100 7.86 -18.74 7.53
CA GLY A 100 6.50 -18.27 7.27
C GLY A 100 5.52 -18.60 8.41
N LYS A 101 6.01 -19.14 9.53
CA LYS A 101 5.18 -19.48 10.69
C LYS A 101 4.85 -18.22 11.49
N VAL A 102 3.60 -18.14 11.93
CA VAL A 102 3.11 -17.03 12.75
C VAL A 102 3.77 -17.08 14.12
N ASP A 103 4.20 -15.92 14.59
CA ASP A 103 4.70 -15.75 15.95
C ASP A 103 3.53 -15.34 16.86
N PRO A 104 3.01 -16.26 17.70
CA PRO A 104 1.85 -15.98 18.56
C PRO A 104 2.16 -14.93 19.63
N THR A 105 3.43 -14.81 20.05
CA THR A 105 3.84 -13.85 21.08
C THR A 105 3.79 -12.43 20.50
N ARG A 106 4.33 -12.24 19.30
CA ARG A 106 4.28 -10.96 18.59
C ARG A 106 2.85 -10.59 18.20
N LEU A 107 2.05 -11.57 17.79
CA LEU A 107 0.62 -11.36 17.51
C LEU A 107 -0.14 -10.90 18.75
N ALA A 108 0.09 -11.54 19.91
CA ALA A 108 -0.55 -11.16 21.17
C ALA A 108 -0.16 -9.75 21.64
N ARG A 109 1.04 -9.28 21.27
CA ARG A 109 1.49 -7.89 21.50
C ARG A 109 0.97 -6.89 20.47
N GLY A 110 0.20 -7.32 19.48
CA GLY A 110 -0.38 -6.46 18.45
C GLY A 110 0.62 -6.04 17.36
N GLU A 111 1.70 -6.78 17.15
CA GLU A 111 2.73 -6.46 16.14
C GLU A 111 2.34 -6.84 14.69
N TYR A 112 1.05 -6.79 14.37
CA TYR A 112 0.55 -6.95 13.01
C TYR A 112 0.60 -5.61 12.26
N GLU A 113 0.55 -5.64 10.93
CA GLU A 113 0.48 -4.43 10.12
C GLU A 113 -0.70 -4.45 9.15
N VAL A 114 -1.44 -3.36 9.05
CA VAL A 114 -2.40 -3.14 7.96
C VAL A 114 -1.74 -2.26 6.92
N LYS A 115 -1.66 -2.75 5.69
CA LYS A 115 -0.98 -2.06 4.60
C LYS A 115 -1.80 -2.09 3.32
N THR A 116 -1.59 -1.10 2.46
CA THR A 116 -1.99 -1.18 1.06
C THR A 116 -0.95 -1.95 0.26
N TRP A 117 -1.39 -2.69 -0.74
CA TRP A 117 -0.49 -3.46 -1.59
C TRP A 117 -0.83 -3.23 -3.05
N THR A 118 0.10 -2.61 -3.77
CA THR A 118 0.01 -2.46 -5.23
C THR A 118 0.73 -3.61 -5.92
N LEU A 119 0.01 -4.33 -6.77
CA LEU A 119 0.45 -5.51 -7.48
C LEU A 119 0.21 -5.39 -9.00
N SER A 120 0.93 -6.20 -9.76
CA SER A 120 0.80 -6.30 -11.22
C SER A 120 -0.37 -7.18 -11.63
N LEU A 121 -0.80 -7.07 -12.88
CA LEU A 121 -1.84 -7.92 -13.45
C LEU A 121 -1.51 -9.42 -13.32
N ASP A 122 -0.25 -9.81 -13.48
CA ASP A 122 0.17 -11.22 -13.38
C ASP A 122 -0.02 -11.77 -11.97
N LYS A 123 0.33 -10.97 -10.95
CA LYS A 123 0.11 -11.35 -9.54
C LYS A 123 -1.37 -11.43 -9.21
N TYR A 124 -2.17 -10.50 -9.74
CA TYR A 124 -3.62 -10.54 -9.59
C TYR A 124 -4.19 -11.84 -10.16
N LYS A 125 -3.79 -12.23 -11.37
CA LYS A 125 -4.24 -13.49 -12.00
C LYS A 125 -3.85 -14.72 -11.18
N GLN A 126 -2.65 -14.75 -10.60
CA GLN A 126 -2.25 -15.85 -9.70
C GLN A 126 -3.14 -15.93 -8.46
N LEU A 127 -3.49 -14.79 -7.86
CA LEU A 127 -4.41 -14.72 -6.73
C LEU A 127 -5.84 -15.10 -7.13
N ASP A 128 -6.30 -14.70 -8.31
CA ASP A 128 -7.62 -15.06 -8.84
C ASP A 128 -7.75 -16.57 -9.06
N THR A 129 -6.73 -17.21 -9.64
CA THR A 129 -6.65 -18.68 -9.71
C THR A 129 -6.66 -19.31 -8.33
N THR A 130 -5.96 -18.73 -7.36
CA THR A 130 -5.97 -19.25 -5.97
C THR A 130 -7.35 -19.10 -5.33
N ASN A 131 -8.03 -17.98 -5.57
CA ASN A 131 -9.35 -17.66 -5.00
C ASN A 131 -10.45 -18.61 -5.47
N SER A 132 -10.36 -19.12 -6.70
CA SER A 132 -11.36 -20.05 -7.25
C SER A 132 -11.38 -21.40 -6.53
N GLU A 133 -10.23 -21.85 -6.03
CA GLU A 133 -10.09 -23.10 -5.26
C GLU A 133 -10.15 -22.85 -3.75
N PHE A 134 -9.53 -21.78 -3.27
CA PHE A 134 -9.41 -21.40 -1.87
C PHE A 134 -9.84 -19.95 -1.71
N PRO A 135 -11.13 -19.69 -1.38
CA PRO A 135 -11.65 -18.33 -1.27
C PRO A 135 -10.80 -17.46 -0.33
N LEU A 136 -10.21 -16.40 -0.86
CA LEU A 136 -9.28 -15.51 -0.15
C LEU A 136 -9.99 -14.65 0.91
N THR A 137 -11.32 -14.66 0.91
CA THR A 137 -12.15 -14.14 2.00
C THR A 137 -12.16 -15.05 3.23
N LYS A 138 -11.82 -16.34 3.07
CA LYS A 138 -11.87 -17.37 4.13
C LYS A 138 -10.52 -18.02 4.44
N HIS A 139 -9.51 -17.76 3.60
CA HIS A 139 -8.18 -18.33 3.72
C HIS A 139 -7.12 -17.23 3.65
N ASP A 140 -6.05 -17.35 4.43
CA ASP A 140 -4.88 -16.50 4.27
C ASP A 140 -4.06 -16.91 3.05
N VAL A 141 -3.22 -16.00 2.58
CA VAL A 141 -2.19 -16.28 1.58
C VAL A 141 -0.83 -16.31 2.23
N LEU A 142 -0.07 -17.37 1.96
CA LEU A 142 1.36 -17.45 2.19
C LEU A 142 2.06 -16.91 0.95
N ALA A 143 2.84 -15.85 1.12
CA ALA A 143 3.63 -15.26 0.05
C ALA A 143 5.11 -15.55 0.29
N ASP A 144 5.79 -16.14 -0.68
CA ASP A 144 7.24 -16.33 -0.64
C ASP A 144 7.91 -15.36 -1.62
N VAL A 145 8.66 -14.39 -1.09
CA VAL A 145 9.35 -13.38 -1.87
C VAL A 145 10.81 -13.81 -2.03
N THR A 146 11.15 -14.28 -3.23
CA THR A 146 12.48 -14.81 -3.53
C THR A 146 13.44 -13.73 -4.04
N ASP A 147 12.90 -12.68 -4.66
CA ASP A 147 13.65 -11.60 -5.28
C ASP A 147 12.91 -10.27 -5.07
N PRO A 148 13.33 -9.44 -4.11
CA PRO A 148 12.64 -8.18 -3.79
C PRO A 148 12.84 -7.13 -4.89
N THR A 149 13.98 -7.13 -5.60
CA THR A 149 14.28 -6.15 -6.65
C THR A 149 13.33 -6.28 -7.84
N PHE A 150 13.10 -7.52 -8.28
CA PHE A 150 12.13 -7.81 -9.35
C PHE A 150 10.73 -8.15 -8.81
N HIS A 151 10.54 -8.04 -7.49
CA HIS A 151 9.36 -8.46 -6.77
C HIS A 151 8.84 -9.85 -7.18
N LYS A 152 9.74 -10.82 -7.41
CA LYS A 152 9.33 -12.20 -7.71
C LYS A 152 8.79 -12.82 -6.44
N MET A 153 7.56 -13.28 -6.52
CA MET A 153 6.87 -13.90 -5.41
C MET A 153 5.96 -15.01 -5.90
N SER A 154 5.79 -16.03 -5.06
CA SER A 154 4.80 -17.08 -5.24
C SER A 154 3.77 -17.04 -4.12
N PHE A 155 2.58 -17.55 -4.42
CA PHE A 155 1.46 -17.59 -3.48
C PHE A 155 1.03 -19.03 -3.26
N SER A 156 0.73 -19.37 -2.01
CA SER A 156 0.04 -20.60 -1.66
C SER A 156 -1.04 -20.31 -0.61
N PRO A 157 -2.16 -21.04 -0.63
CA PRO A 157 -3.22 -20.85 0.35
C PRO A 157 -2.81 -21.41 1.71
N ALA A 158 -3.15 -20.70 2.78
CA ALA A 158 -3.17 -21.26 4.12
C ALA A 158 -4.53 -21.93 4.39
N ARG A 159 -4.54 -22.91 5.28
CA ARG A 159 -5.79 -23.63 5.62
C ARG A 159 -6.82 -22.77 6.34
N GLU A 160 -6.37 -21.75 7.05
CA GLU A 160 -7.17 -20.95 7.97
C GLU A 160 -6.97 -19.46 7.69
N ASN A 161 -7.89 -18.63 8.19
CA ASN A 161 -7.80 -17.18 8.13
C ASN A 161 -7.65 -16.60 9.54
N LEU A 162 -6.54 -15.93 9.77
CA LEU A 162 -6.24 -15.35 11.08
C LEU A 162 -7.13 -14.16 11.41
N LEU A 163 -7.57 -13.39 10.41
CA LEU A 163 -8.46 -12.25 10.64
C LEU A 163 -9.81 -12.72 11.22
N LEU A 164 -10.36 -13.84 10.73
CA LEU A 164 -11.53 -14.49 11.30
C LEU A 164 -11.27 -14.99 12.73
N SER A 165 -10.12 -15.62 12.97
CA SER A 165 -9.75 -16.08 14.31
C SER A 165 -9.64 -14.91 15.31
N VAL A 166 -9.09 -13.79 14.88
CA VAL A 166 -8.96 -12.55 15.67
C VAL A 166 -10.32 -11.91 15.92
N LYS A 167 -11.22 -11.91 14.92
CA LYS A 167 -12.61 -11.44 15.07
C LYS A 167 -13.34 -12.17 16.19
N GLU A 168 -13.18 -13.48 16.27
CA GLU A 168 -13.84 -14.32 17.28
C GLU A 168 -13.21 -14.20 18.67
N LYS A 169 -11.87 -14.21 18.74
CA LYS A 169 -11.14 -14.31 20.02
C LYS A 169 -10.81 -12.98 20.65
N THR A 170 -10.53 -11.96 19.82
CA THR A 170 -10.10 -10.65 20.28
C THR A 170 -10.77 -9.52 19.49
N PRO A 171 -12.07 -9.25 19.74
CA PRO A 171 -12.84 -8.28 18.96
C PRO A 171 -12.25 -6.86 18.95
N GLN A 172 -11.54 -6.46 20.01
CA GLN A 172 -10.88 -5.15 20.06
C GLN A 172 -9.80 -5.01 18.99
N ILE A 173 -8.88 -5.98 18.90
CA ILE A 173 -7.83 -6.01 17.86
C ILE A 173 -8.45 -6.02 16.47
N TYR A 174 -9.53 -6.79 16.30
CA TYR A 174 -10.27 -6.83 15.04
C TYR A 174 -10.83 -5.46 14.66
N ASN A 175 -11.50 -4.76 15.58
CA ASN A 175 -12.06 -3.44 15.31
C ASN A 175 -10.98 -2.41 14.96
N ASP A 176 -9.84 -2.46 15.65
CA ASP A 176 -8.70 -1.58 15.36
C ASP A 176 -8.13 -1.85 13.95
N LEU A 177 -7.95 -3.12 13.59
CA LEU A 177 -7.57 -3.55 12.23
C LEU A 177 -8.54 -3.01 11.17
N ILE A 178 -9.84 -3.18 11.38
CA ILE A 178 -10.88 -2.77 10.43
C ILE A 178 -10.93 -1.25 10.28
N SER A 179 -10.78 -0.49 11.38
CA SER A 179 -10.73 0.97 11.34
C SER A 179 -9.59 1.46 10.44
N VAL A 180 -8.37 0.92 10.65
CA VAL A 180 -7.21 1.28 9.82
C VAL A 180 -7.41 0.84 8.37
N ALA A 181 -7.92 -0.37 8.15
CA ALA A 181 -8.14 -0.91 6.81
C ALA A 181 -9.15 -0.07 6.00
N LYS A 182 -10.23 0.38 6.65
CA LYS A 182 -11.23 1.28 6.06
C LYS A 182 -10.59 2.60 5.60
N ASP A 183 -9.80 3.24 6.46
CA ASP A 183 -9.15 4.51 6.13
C ASP A 183 -8.13 4.39 4.99
N LEU A 184 -7.45 3.25 4.90
CA LEU A 184 -6.56 2.92 3.78
C LEU A 184 -7.34 2.63 2.50
N PHE A 185 -8.43 1.86 2.57
CA PHE A 185 -9.24 1.50 1.41
C PHE A 185 -9.86 2.71 0.72
N ASN A 186 -10.28 3.71 1.51
CA ASN A 186 -10.84 4.96 1.00
C ASN A 186 -9.83 5.79 0.20
N ARG A 187 -8.54 5.71 0.54
CA ARG A 187 -7.44 6.43 -0.13
C ARG A 187 -6.62 5.56 -1.09
N LEU A 188 -7.05 4.33 -1.32
CA LEU A 188 -6.32 3.32 -2.07
C LEU A 188 -6.02 3.72 -3.53
N GLN A 189 -6.80 4.64 -4.11
CA GLN A 189 -6.55 5.18 -5.44
C GLN A 189 -5.23 5.97 -5.49
N ASP A 190 -4.93 6.74 -4.44
CA ASP A 190 -3.72 7.56 -4.35
C ASP A 190 -2.44 6.70 -4.38
N ASP A 191 -2.54 5.45 -3.91
CA ASP A 191 -1.44 4.47 -3.96
C ASP A 191 -1.21 3.86 -5.34
N ILE A 192 -2.24 3.89 -6.21
CA ILE A 192 -2.15 3.42 -7.60
C ILE A 192 -1.45 4.49 -8.44
N ALA A 193 -2.02 5.69 -8.47
CA ALA A 193 -1.54 6.83 -9.25
C ALA A 193 -2.32 8.09 -8.90
N GLN A 194 -1.71 9.25 -9.13
CA GLN A 194 -2.40 10.54 -9.01
C GLN A 194 -3.41 10.71 -10.14
N ASP A 195 -4.59 11.23 -9.82
CA ASP A 195 -5.54 11.72 -10.82
C ASP A 195 -5.23 13.18 -11.12
N LEU A 196 -4.43 13.42 -12.16
CA LEU A 196 -3.98 14.76 -12.55
C LEU A 196 -4.65 15.16 -13.87
N THR A 197 -4.86 16.47 -14.05
CA THR A 197 -5.19 17.03 -15.36
C THR A 197 -3.92 17.22 -16.20
N VAL A 198 -4.09 17.36 -17.51
CA VAL A 198 -2.98 17.67 -18.42
C VAL A 198 -2.24 18.95 -18.00
N ASP A 199 -2.96 19.96 -17.52
CA ASP A 199 -2.35 21.22 -17.10
C ASP A 199 -1.56 21.08 -15.80
N GLN A 200 -2.04 20.28 -14.83
CA GLN A 200 -1.27 19.95 -13.62
C GLN A 200 0.01 19.17 -13.94
N ILE A 201 -0.04 18.28 -14.94
CA ILE A 201 1.16 17.57 -15.41
C ILE A 201 2.15 18.55 -16.03
N ARG A 202 1.68 19.46 -16.89
CA ARG A 202 2.53 20.51 -17.50
C ARG A 202 3.13 21.44 -16.47
N GLU A 203 2.37 21.82 -15.45
CA GLU A 203 2.84 22.67 -14.34
C GLU A 203 3.99 21.99 -13.59
N LYS A 204 3.82 20.72 -13.23
CA LYS A 204 4.87 19.92 -12.58
C LYS A 204 6.13 19.78 -13.44
N LEU A 205 5.98 19.65 -14.76
CA LEU A 205 7.10 19.59 -15.70
C LEU A 205 7.78 20.96 -15.90
N SER A 206 7.01 22.05 -15.89
CA SER A 206 7.50 23.41 -16.15
C SER A 206 8.14 24.05 -14.92
N GLY A 207 7.70 23.67 -13.71
CA GLY A 207 8.23 24.15 -12.43
C GLY A 207 9.72 23.82 -12.18
N LYS A 208 10.35 23.03 -13.04
CA LYS A 208 11.81 22.78 -13.04
C LYS A 208 12.60 23.56 -14.10
N ASN A 209 11.96 24.06 -15.16
CA ASN A 209 12.64 24.79 -16.26
C ASN A 209 12.45 26.31 -16.18
N GLY A 210 11.68 26.80 -15.20
CA GLY A 210 11.63 28.21 -14.85
C GLY A 210 12.70 28.55 -13.82
N GLY A 211 13.87 28.98 -14.27
CA GLY A 211 14.74 29.82 -13.43
C GLY A 211 13.93 31.02 -12.96
N SER A 212 13.53 31.04 -11.69
CA SER A 212 12.82 32.18 -11.13
C SER A 212 13.81 33.33 -10.95
N PRO A 213 13.51 34.57 -11.39
CA PRO A 213 14.24 35.72 -10.92
C PRO A 213 14.01 35.84 -9.41
N VAL A 214 15.11 36.06 -8.69
CA VAL A 214 15.13 36.28 -7.24
C VAL A 214 14.37 37.56 -6.90
N ALA A 215 13.30 37.46 -6.10
CA ALA A 215 12.82 38.58 -5.28
C ALA A 215 11.91 38.07 -4.14
N GLY A 216 12.55 37.72 -3.02
CA GLY A 216 12.06 37.82 -1.64
C GLY A 216 10.60 37.44 -1.32
N MET A 217 10.38 36.20 -0.90
CA MET A 217 9.46 35.91 0.21
C MET A 217 9.77 34.52 0.81
N GLN A 218 9.69 34.43 2.14
CA GLN A 218 10.18 33.34 2.98
C GLN A 218 9.69 31.94 2.57
N ASN A 219 10.65 31.05 2.34
CA ASN A 219 10.45 29.64 2.09
C ASN A 219 10.17 28.88 3.40
N THR A 220 8.94 28.39 3.56
CA THR A 220 8.65 27.15 4.29
C THR A 220 7.98 26.18 3.32
N ALA A 221 8.78 25.51 2.51
CA ALA A 221 8.37 24.35 1.72
C ALA A 221 9.43 23.26 1.91
N SER A 222 9.18 22.38 2.88
CA SER A 222 9.96 21.18 3.13
C SER A 222 9.69 20.16 2.02
N SER A 223 10.47 20.22 0.93
CA SER A 223 10.55 19.13 -0.05
C SER A 223 11.39 17.99 0.57
N PHE A 224 10.72 17.00 1.13
CA PHE A 224 11.40 15.81 1.65
C PHE A 224 11.71 14.85 0.49
N ASN A 225 12.95 14.88 -0.02
CA ASN A 225 13.50 13.89 -0.94
C ASN A 225 14.30 12.86 -0.14
N ALA A 226 13.82 11.61 -0.09
CA ALA A 226 14.45 10.54 0.67
C ALA A 226 15.78 10.03 0.06
N ASP A 227 16.07 10.36 -1.21
CA ASP A 227 17.33 9.99 -1.86
C ASP A 227 18.47 11.00 -1.61
N ASP A 228 18.15 12.25 -1.21
CA ASP A 228 19.17 13.25 -0.84
C ASP A 228 19.65 13.07 0.62
N VAL A 229 18.88 12.39 1.47
CA VAL A 229 19.25 12.11 2.88
C VAL A 229 20.18 10.90 3.01
N LEU A 230 20.21 9.99 2.02
CA LEU A 230 21.05 8.80 2.07
C LEU A 230 22.50 9.02 1.59
N ASN A 231 22.74 10.00 0.72
CA ASN A 231 24.10 10.36 0.29
C ASN A 231 24.84 11.24 1.31
N ASP A 232 24.12 11.92 2.22
CA ASP A 232 24.72 12.80 3.24
C ASP A 232 25.03 12.07 4.57
N VAL A 233 24.55 10.82 4.73
CA VAL A 233 24.75 10.00 5.94
C VAL A 233 25.76 8.86 5.74
N LEU A 234 26.11 8.53 4.49
CA LEU A 234 27.07 7.46 4.16
C LEU A 234 28.36 7.99 3.49
N GLY A 235 28.53 9.31 3.42
CA GLY A 235 29.70 9.96 2.83
C GLY A 235 30.88 10.20 3.77
N ASP A 236 30.72 10.02 5.08
CA ASP A 236 31.79 10.17 6.08
C ASP A 236 31.76 9.02 7.11
N ILE A 237 32.18 7.83 6.68
CA ILE A 237 33.01 6.87 7.46
C ILE A 237 33.95 6.15 6.49
#